data_AF-A0A5E9AIM2-F1
#
_entry.id   AF-A0A5E9AIM2-F1
#
_cell.length_a   1.000
_cell.length_b   1.000
_cell.length_c   1.000
_cell.angle_alpha   90.00
_cell.angle_beta   90.00
_cell.angle_gamma   90.00
#
_symmetry.space_group_name_H-M   'P 1'
#
loop_
_entity.id
_entity.type
_entity.pdbx_description
1 polymer ?
#
loop_
_entity_poly.entity_id
_entity_poly.type
_entity_poly.pdbx_seq_one_letter_code
_entity_poly.pdbx_strand_id
1 'polypeptide(L)'
;TKTDGDLRSIALTLVDMPEAWSTPLTKLRSPLDYVVALRRAVGATAGNEPQRSLRWLSALGEPLWQPPGPNGFADSTDAWASAEGLKTRLDIAWQAAKQANDIGDPDEMLSSLIGASVSDETRVAISRAESKQQGLALLLMAPEFQRR
;
A
#
# COMPACT_ATOMS: atom_id res chain seq x y z
N THR A 1 29.99 -16.39 4.37
CA THR A 1 30.39 -17.56 3.55
C THR A 1 30.37 -17.15 2.08
N LYS A 2 31.26 -17.69 1.22
CA LYS A 2 31.13 -17.53 -0.25
C LYS A 2 30.22 -18.64 -0.78
N THR A 3 29.18 -18.28 -1.52
CA THR A 3 28.12 -19.20 -2.00
C THR A 3 28.15 -19.42 -3.51
N ASP A 4 29.24 -19.05 -4.17
CA ASP A 4 29.48 -19.18 -5.63
C ASP A 4 28.33 -18.66 -6.53
N GLY A 5 27.62 -17.62 -6.07
CA GLY A 5 26.51 -17.02 -6.80
C GLY A 5 25.15 -17.68 -6.56
N ASP A 6 25.00 -18.55 -5.56
CA ASP A 6 23.69 -19.13 -5.19
C ASP A 6 22.69 -18.05 -4.75
N LEU A 7 21.82 -17.69 -5.69
CA LEU A 7 20.72 -16.73 -5.50
C LEU A 7 19.71 -17.21 -4.44
N ARG A 8 19.56 -18.52 -4.21
CA ARG A 8 18.67 -19.04 -3.16
C ARG A 8 19.23 -18.72 -1.79
N SER A 9 20.52 -18.97 -1.56
CA SER A 9 21.18 -18.62 -0.30
C SER A 9 21.17 -17.12 -0.06
N ILE A 10 21.34 -16.28 -1.09
CA ILE A 10 21.25 -14.82 -0.96
C ILE A 10 19.82 -14.38 -0.62
N ALA A 11 18.81 -14.89 -1.33
CA ALA A 11 17.41 -14.55 -1.08
C ALA A 11 16.97 -14.93 0.35
N LEU A 12 17.36 -16.12 0.83
CA LEU A 12 17.12 -16.53 2.22
C LEU A 12 17.83 -15.58 3.21
N THR A 13 19.10 -15.26 2.96
CA THR A 13 19.86 -14.33 3.82
C THR A 13 19.17 -12.96 3.92
N LEU A 14 18.66 -12.41 2.81
CA LEU A 14 17.93 -11.13 2.79
C LEU A 14 16.58 -11.20 3.53
N VAL A 15 15.90 -12.34 3.49
CA VAL A 15 14.66 -12.56 4.24
C VAL A 15 14.93 -12.76 5.74
N ASP A 16 16.07 -13.34 6.11
CA ASP A 16 16.45 -13.57 7.52
C ASP A 16 17.10 -12.32 8.18
N MET A 17 17.34 -11.24 7.44
CA MET A 17 17.89 -9.99 8.00
C MET A 17 16.91 -9.30 8.96
N PRO A 18 17.31 -8.95 10.19
CA PRO A 18 16.45 -8.21 11.14
C PRO A 18 15.92 -6.89 10.58
N GLU A 19 16.69 -6.22 9.74
CA GLU A 19 16.33 -4.96 9.09
C GLU A 19 15.10 -5.12 8.17
N ALA A 20 14.94 -6.28 7.52
CA ALA A 20 13.82 -6.58 6.62
C ALA A 20 12.46 -6.69 7.35
N TRP A 21 12.48 -6.88 8.67
CA TRP A 21 11.29 -6.97 9.54
C TRP A 21 11.21 -5.84 10.57
N SER A 22 12.10 -4.85 10.48
CA SER A 22 12.16 -3.74 11.42
C SER A 22 10.96 -2.81 11.28
N THR A 23 10.47 -2.29 12.42
CA THR A 23 9.38 -1.32 12.48
C THR A 23 9.87 0.02 13.04
N PRO A 24 9.31 1.17 12.59
CA PRO A 24 8.31 1.31 11.54
C PRO A 24 8.87 1.05 10.13
N LEU A 25 8.01 0.53 9.25
CA LEU A 25 8.34 0.34 7.83
C LEU A 25 8.66 1.70 7.18
N THR A 26 9.77 1.79 6.46
CA THR A 26 10.32 3.08 5.99
C THR A 26 10.06 3.38 4.52
N LYS A 27 9.98 2.35 3.67
CA LYS A 27 9.93 2.53 2.21
C LYS A 27 8.51 2.81 1.77
N LEU A 28 8.27 3.93 1.09
CA LEU A 28 6.95 4.19 0.52
C LEU A 28 6.65 3.16 -0.58
N ARG A 29 5.52 2.44 -0.47
CA ARG A 29 5.05 1.48 -1.48
C ARG A 29 4.93 2.21 -2.82
N SER A 30 5.45 1.64 -3.92
CA SER A 30 5.25 2.23 -5.26
C SER A 30 3.74 2.32 -5.57
N PRO A 31 3.31 3.13 -6.55
CA PRO A 31 1.92 3.11 -7.00
C PRO A 31 1.36 1.71 -7.31
N LEU A 32 2.16 0.81 -7.93
CA LEU A 32 1.79 -0.58 -8.16
C LEU A 32 1.58 -1.36 -6.86
N ASP A 33 2.54 -1.30 -5.94
CA ASP A 33 2.41 -1.94 -4.62
C ASP A 33 1.19 -1.41 -3.86
N TYR A 34 0.95 -0.10 -3.90
CA TYR A 34 -0.17 0.56 -3.22
C TYR A 34 -1.52 0.13 -3.82
N VAL A 35 -1.67 0.15 -5.15
CA VAL A 35 -2.90 -0.28 -5.83
C VAL A 35 -3.18 -1.77 -5.60
N VAL A 36 -2.14 -2.62 -5.61
CA VAL A 36 -2.28 -4.06 -5.30
C VAL A 36 -2.66 -4.28 -3.83
N ALA A 37 -2.01 -3.59 -2.89
CA ALA A 37 -2.34 -3.67 -1.47
C ALA A 37 -3.78 -3.21 -1.21
N LEU A 38 -4.20 -2.09 -1.80
CA LEU A 38 -5.56 -1.55 -1.70
C LEU A 38 -6.59 -2.54 -2.26
N ARG A 39 -6.33 -3.15 -3.43
CA ARG A 39 -7.24 -4.17 -3.99
C ARG A 39 -7.32 -5.45 -3.15
N ARG A 40 -6.24 -5.82 -2.45
CA ARG A 40 -6.26 -6.92 -1.47
C ARG A 40 -7.05 -6.54 -0.20
N ALA A 41 -6.89 -5.31 0.28
CA ALA A 41 -7.58 -4.80 1.48
C ALA A 41 -9.09 -4.68 1.32
N VAL A 42 -9.57 -4.21 0.16
CA VAL A 42 -11.02 -4.06 -0.12
C VAL A 42 -11.63 -5.34 -0.71
N GLY A 43 -10.80 -6.30 -1.14
CA GLY A 43 -11.23 -7.61 -1.60
C GLY A 43 -11.94 -7.63 -2.97
N ALA A 44 -12.39 -8.83 -3.37
CA ALA A 44 -13.02 -9.07 -4.66
C ALA A 44 -14.43 -8.44 -4.80
N THR A 45 -15.01 -7.95 -3.71
CA THR A 45 -16.36 -7.36 -3.68
C THR A 45 -16.42 -5.98 -4.32
N ALA A 46 -15.29 -5.26 -4.46
CA ALA A 46 -15.19 -3.90 -5.03
C ALA A 46 -15.40 -3.78 -6.57
N GLY A 47 -15.88 -4.85 -7.21
CA GLY A 47 -16.09 -4.96 -8.65
C GLY A 47 -14.82 -5.32 -9.41
N ASN A 48 -14.94 -6.29 -10.32
CA ASN A 48 -13.86 -6.79 -11.18
C ASN A 48 -13.61 -5.84 -12.38
N GLU A 49 -13.30 -4.59 -12.08
CA GLU A 49 -13.07 -3.49 -13.02
C GLU A 49 -11.56 -3.17 -13.12
N PRO A 50 -10.77 -3.94 -13.90
CA PRO A 50 -9.31 -3.74 -13.99
C PRO A 50 -8.94 -2.36 -14.54
N GLN A 51 -9.75 -1.78 -15.43
CA GLN A 51 -9.56 -0.44 -16.01
C GLN A 51 -9.49 0.64 -14.93
N ARG A 52 -10.15 0.45 -13.78
CA ARG A 52 -10.06 1.40 -12.65
C ARG A 52 -8.68 1.36 -12.00
N SER A 53 -8.12 0.16 -11.78
CA SER A 53 -6.75 0.01 -11.27
C SER A 53 -5.73 0.59 -12.26
N LEU A 54 -5.91 0.35 -13.56
CA LEU A 54 -5.03 0.93 -14.60
C LEU A 54 -5.09 2.47 -14.59
N ARG A 55 -6.29 3.08 -14.47
CA ARG A 55 -6.42 4.54 -14.34
C ARG A 55 -5.74 5.09 -13.07
N TRP A 56 -5.82 4.38 -11.94
CA TRP A 56 -5.12 4.77 -10.71
C TRP A 56 -3.59 4.71 -10.87
N LEU A 57 -3.07 3.66 -11.52
CA LEU A 57 -1.65 3.55 -11.85
C LEU A 57 -1.16 4.69 -12.75
N SER A 58 -1.91 5.02 -13.81
CA SER A 58 -1.61 6.18 -14.67
C SER A 58 -1.65 7.51 -13.91
N ALA A 59 -2.65 7.71 -13.04
CA ALA A 59 -2.79 8.95 -12.24
C ALA A 59 -1.68 9.12 -11.19
N LEU A 60 -1.10 8.02 -10.72
CA LEU A 60 0.03 8.01 -9.79
C LEU A 60 1.41 8.00 -10.48
N GLY A 61 1.47 8.03 -11.81
CA GLY A 61 2.72 8.09 -12.57
C GLY A 61 3.43 6.75 -12.81
N GLU A 62 2.80 5.61 -12.53
CA GLU A 62 3.35 4.26 -12.78
C GLU A 62 2.43 3.42 -13.70
N PRO A 63 2.15 3.86 -14.95
CA PRO A 63 1.27 3.13 -15.86
C PRO A 63 1.79 1.69 -16.12
N LEU A 64 0.89 0.72 -16.02
CA LEU A 64 1.24 -0.70 -16.09
C LEU A 64 2.00 -1.04 -17.39
N TRP A 65 3.20 -1.61 -17.23
CA TRP A 65 4.10 -2.03 -18.31
C TRP A 65 4.54 -0.89 -19.26
N GLN A 66 4.49 0.37 -18.83
CA GLN A 66 4.91 1.53 -19.61
C GLN A 66 5.95 2.39 -18.85
N PRO A 67 7.13 1.84 -18.51
CA PRO A 67 8.19 2.62 -17.88
C PRO A 67 8.70 3.72 -18.81
N PRO A 68 9.15 4.88 -18.27
CA PRO A 68 9.60 6.02 -19.06
C PRO A 68 10.94 5.79 -19.78
N GLY A 69 11.65 4.71 -19.49
CA GLY A 69 12.94 4.38 -20.10
C GLY A 69 13.50 3.04 -19.64
N PRO A 70 14.71 2.66 -20.10
CA PRO A 70 15.31 1.34 -19.83
C PRO A 70 15.60 1.07 -18.35
N ASN A 71 15.71 2.12 -17.53
CA ASN A 71 15.92 2.02 -16.08
C ASN A 71 14.65 1.62 -15.30
N GLY A 72 13.50 1.51 -15.97
CA GLY A 72 12.23 1.18 -15.31
C GLY A 72 11.60 2.36 -14.58
N PHE A 73 10.80 2.05 -13.56
CA PHE A 73 10.24 3.02 -12.62
C PHE A 73 11.16 3.19 -11.40
N ALA A 74 11.09 4.35 -10.74
CA ALA A 74 11.90 4.63 -9.56
C ALA A 74 11.46 3.79 -8.35
N ASP A 75 12.43 3.28 -7.59
CA ASP A 75 12.21 2.49 -6.37
C ASP A 75 12.56 3.30 -5.10
N SER A 76 12.62 4.64 -5.21
CA SER A 76 12.91 5.57 -4.12
C SER A 76 11.63 6.24 -3.58
N THR A 77 11.62 6.56 -2.28
CA THR A 77 10.50 7.24 -1.63
C THR A 77 10.21 8.61 -2.26
N ASP A 78 11.26 9.40 -2.54
CA ASP A 78 11.11 10.78 -3.04
C ASP A 78 10.40 10.88 -4.39
N ALA A 79 10.53 9.85 -5.24
CA ALA A 79 9.82 9.78 -6.52
C ALA A 79 8.29 9.66 -6.36
N TRP A 80 7.82 9.17 -5.20
CA TRP A 80 6.41 8.85 -4.95
C TRP A 80 5.78 9.67 -3.81
N ALA A 81 6.58 10.45 -3.08
CA ALA A 81 6.18 11.22 -1.91
C ALA A 81 5.83 12.70 -2.19
N SER A 82 5.62 13.07 -3.46
CA SER A 82 5.21 14.44 -3.82
C SER A 82 3.83 14.78 -3.22
N ALA A 83 3.59 16.07 -2.93
CA ALA A 83 2.32 16.52 -2.36
C ALA A 83 1.12 16.17 -3.27
N GLU A 84 1.31 16.25 -4.59
CA GLU A 84 0.33 15.81 -5.59
C GLU A 84 0.11 14.29 -5.55
N GLY A 85 1.19 13.49 -5.48
CA GLY A 85 1.10 12.03 -5.35
C GLY A 85 0.34 11.60 -4.10
N LEU A 86 0.63 12.21 -2.95
CA LEU A 86 -0.08 11.92 -1.69
C LEU A 86 -1.56 12.33 -1.74
N LYS A 87 -1.90 13.47 -2.38
CA LYS A 87 -3.30 13.85 -2.64
C LYS A 87 -3.99 12.81 -3.53
N THR A 88 -3.36 12.40 -4.63
CA THR A 88 -3.91 11.39 -5.54
C THR A 88 -4.14 10.06 -4.83
N ARG A 89 -3.25 9.66 -3.90
CA ARG A 89 -3.47 8.47 -3.06
C ARG A 89 -4.69 8.61 -2.14
N LEU A 90 -4.95 9.80 -1.58
CA LEU A 90 -6.14 10.08 -0.76
C LEU A 90 -7.42 10.02 -1.59
N ASP A 91 -7.43 10.65 -2.78
CA ASP A 91 -8.56 10.61 -3.71
C ASP A 91 -8.87 9.14 -4.15
N ILE A 92 -7.83 8.34 -4.38
CA ILE A 92 -7.94 6.90 -4.68
C ILE A 92 -8.46 6.09 -3.47
N ALA A 93 -7.94 6.35 -2.26
CA ALA A 93 -8.40 5.68 -1.04
C ALA A 93 -9.89 5.93 -0.78
N TRP A 94 -10.34 7.18 -0.93
CA TRP A 94 -11.74 7.55 -0.79
C TRP A 94 -12.62 6.94 -1.88
N GLN A 95 -12.14 6.92 -3.13
CA GLN A 95 -12.85 6.26 -4.23
C GLN A 95 -12.99 4.75 -4.00
N ALA A 96 -11.93 4.09 -3.50
CA ALA A 96 -11.94 2.67 -3.18
C ALA A 96 -12.90 2.36 -2.02
N ALA A 97 -12.87 3.15 -0.94
CA ALA A 97 -13.77 2.99 0.20
C ALA A 97 -15.24 3.20 -0.17
N LYS A 98 -15.56 4.12 -1.09
CA LYS A 98 -16.91 4.29 -1.65
C LYS A 98 -17.40 3.14 -2.52
N GLN A 99 -16.49 2.29 -3.01
CA GLN A 99 -16.80 1.17 -3.92
C GLN A 99 -16.76 -0.20 -3.22
N ALA A 100 -16.38 -0.22 -1.95
CA ALA A 100 -16.44 -1.40 -1.11
C ALA A 100 -17.91 -1.75 -0.84
N ASN A 101 -18.39 -2.85 -1.44
CA ASN A 101 -19.78 -3.30 -1.27
C ASN A 101 -20.06 -3.86 0.13
N ASP A 102 -19.04 -4.44 0.76
CA ASP A 102 -19.06 -4.86 2.16
C ASP A 102 -17.80 -4.30 2.82
N ILE A 103 -17.98 -3.40 3.77
CA ILE A 103 -16.91 -2.92 4.64
C ILE A 103 -17.17 -3.58 5.99
N GLY A 104 -16.20 -4.37 6.46
CA GLY A 104 -16.19 -4.97 7.79
C GLY A 104 -16.12 -3.92 8.90
N ASP A 105 -15.64 -4.31 10.07
CA ASP A 105 -15.21 -3.32 11.05
C ASP A 105 -13.82 -2.77 10.66
N PRO A 106 -13.64 -1.45 10.45
CA PRO A 106 -12.33 -0.88 10.18
C PRO A 106 -11.25 -1.22 11.21
N ASP A 107 -11.58 -1.42 12.49
CA ASP A 107 -10.62 -1.79 13.53
C ASP A 107 -10.19 -3.28 13.45
N GLU A 108 -11.10 -4.17 13.03
CA GLU A 108 -10.77 -5.57 12.68
C GLU A 108 -9.94 -5.65 11.39
N MET A 109 -10.29 -4.84 10.39
CA MET A 109 -9.52 -4.71 9.14
C MET A 109 -8.12 -4.16 9.41
N LEU A 110 -7.98 -3.16 10.28
CA LEU A 110 -6.69 -2.61 10.70
C LEU A 110 -5.80 -3.68 11.33
N SER A 111 -6.37 -4.46 12.24
CA SER A 111 -5.69 -5.54 12.96
C SER A 111 -5.27 -6.71 12.04
N SER A 112 -6.05 -7.00 10.99
CA SER A 112 -5.73 -8.07 10.03
C SER A 112 -4.79 -7.63 8.89
N LEU A 113 -4.83 -6.36 8.47
CA LEU A 113 -4.05 -5.85 7.34
C LEU A 113 -2.68 -5.28 7.74
N ILE A 114 -2.56 -4.74 8.95
CA ILE A 114 -1.35 -4.06 9.44
C ILE A 114 -0.77 -4.75 10.70
N GLY A 115 -1.61 -5.40 11.50
CA GLY A 115 -1.16 -6.24 12.61
C GLY A 115 -0.48 -5.46 13.74
N ALA A 116 0.64 -5.98 14.25
CA ALA A 116 1.35 -5.43 15.40
C ALA A 116 2.05 -4.09 15.13
N SER A 117 2.16 -3.66 13.87
CA SER A 117 2.86 -2.43 13.48
C SER A 117 2.01 -1.15 13.60
N VAL A 118 0.73 -1.28 13.97
CA VAL A 118 -0.25 -0.17 14.05
C VAL A 118 0.09 0.78 15.21
N SER A 119 0.24 2.07 14.89
CA SER A 119 0.38 3.14 15.89
C SER A 119 -0.93 3.45 16.61
N ASP A 120 -0.82 3.99 17.84
CA ASP A 120 -1.97 4.44 18.62
C ASP A 120 -2.69 5.61 17.92
N GLU A 121 -1.95 6.49 17.23
CA GLU A 121 -2.50 7.55 16.41
C GLU A 121 -3.39 7.02 15.28
N THR A 122 -2.92 6.02 14.52
CA THR A 122 -3.71 5.38 13.46
C THR A 122 -4.98 4.72 14.03
N ARG A 123 -4.88 4.03 15.18
CA ARG A 123 -6.03 3.41 15.87
C ARG A 123 -7.05 4.44 16.34
N VAL A 124 -6.59 5.54 16.95
CA VAL A 124 -7.47 6.63 17.41
C VAL A 124 -8.12 7.35 16.23
N ALA A 125 -7.43 7.50 15.09
CA ALA A 125 -8.01 8.11 13.90
C ALA A 125 -9.13 7.26 13.28
N ILE A 126 -8.92 5.94 13.18
CA ILE A 126 -9.89 5.01 12.58
C ILE A 126 -11.12 4.82 13.49
N SER A 127 -10.94 4.60 14.79
CA SER A 127 -12.05 4.45 15.76
C SER A 127 -12.92 5.71 15.91
N ARG A 128 -12.44 6.88 15.47
CA ARG A 128 -13.19 8.15 15.45
C ARG A 128 -13.86 8.46 14.11
N ALA A 129 -13.80 7.55 13.12
CA ALA A 129 -14.44 7.76 11.84
C ALA A 129 -15.98 7.82 11.97
N GLU A 130 -16.60 8.80 11.32
CA GLU A 130 -18.07 9.01 11.30
C GLU A 130 -18.80 7.97 10.43
N SER A 131 -18.06 7.19 9.63
CA SER A 131 -18.58 6.13 8.78
C SER A 131 -17.53 5.06 8.51
N LYS A 132 -17.99 3.84 8.20
CA LYS A 132 -17.12 2.74 7.75
C LYS A 132 -16.29 3.11 6.51
N GLN A 133 -16.86 3.88 5.58
CA GLN A 133 -16.17 4.40 4.39
C GLN A 133 -15.02 5.34 4.77
N GLN A 134 -15.23 6.22 5.75
CA GLN A 134 -14.17 7.10 6.25
C GLN A 134 -13.10 6.29 7.00
N GLY A 135 -13.49 5.32 7.84
CA GLY A 135 -12.55 4.45 8.55
C GLY A 135 -11.66 3.65 7.59
N LEU A 136 -12.25 3.08 6.53
CA LEU A 136 -11.50 2.38 5.48
C LEU A 136 -10.60 3.34 4.67
N ALA A 137 -11.05 4.55 4.35
CA ALA A 137 -10.20 5.54 3.66
C ALA A 137 -9.01 6.01 4.53
N LEU A 138 -9.23 6.17 5.84
CA LEU A 138 -8.17 6.47 6.82
C LEU A 138 -7.18 5.30 6.93
N LEU A 139 -7.65 4.05 7.02
CA LEU A 139 -6.81 2.85 6.99
C LEU A 139 -5.95 2.79 5.73
N LEU A 140 -6.54 2.98 4.55
CA LEU A 140 -5.80 2.99 3.28
C LEU A 140 -4.79 4.14 3.18
N MET A 141 -4.97 5.23 3.93
CA MET A 141 -4.03 6.36 4.01
C MET A 141 -3.07 6.30 5.20
N ALA A 142 -3.20 5.32 6.10
CA ALA A 142 -2.37 5.19 7.30
C ALA A 142 -0.89 5.04 6.93
N PRO A 143 0.06 5.66 7.67
CA PRO A 143 1.49 5.59 7.39
C PRO A 143 2.03 4.17 7.19
N GLU A 144 1.46 3.21 7.92
CA GLU A 144 1.78 1.79 7.93
C GLU A 144 1.18 1.04 6.72
N PHE A 145 0.03 1.50 6.19
CA PHE A 145 -0.52 1.00 4.93
C PHE A 145 0.21 1.57 3.71
N GLN A 146 0.78 2.77 3.84
CA GLN A 146 1.54 3.43 2.79
C GLN A 146 2.95 2.84 2.60
N ARG A 147 3.52 2.14 3.60
CA ARG A 147 4.94 1.73 3.62
C ARG A 147 5.18 0.23 3.70
N ARG A 148 6.33 -0.21 3.18
CA ARG A 148 6.85 -1.58 3.25
C ARG A 148 8.36 -1.58 3.49
#